data_AF-A0A6M5Y1T3-F1
#
_entry.id   AF-A0A6M5Y1T3-F1
#
_cell.length_a   1.000
_cell.length_b   1.000
_cell.length_c   1.000
_cell.angle_alpha   90.00
_cell.angle_beta   90.00
_cell.angle_gamma   90.00
#
_symmetry.space_group_name_H-M   'P 1'
#
loop_
_entity.id
_entity.type
_entity.pdbx_description
1 polymer ?
#
loop_
_entity_poly.entity_id
_entity_poly.type
_entity_poly.pdbx_seq_one_letter_code
_entity_poly.pdbx_strand_id
1 'polypeptide(L)'
;MPRKIAVTLLIGRVWDIVGFPDYFFGDDNQLYRYDSRGAIRENKRIVVGYTQGYSLKGRFYSLSQLRPLLRRHGVTAQPEGL
;
A
#
# COMPACT_ATOMS: atom_id res chain seq x y z
N MET A 1 22.22 26.92 -3.17
CA MET A 1 22.00 25.79 -2.24
C MET A 1 20.63 25.18 -2.55
N PRO A 2 20.51 23.90 -2.89
CA PRO A 2 19.20 23.29 -3.15
C PRO A 2 18.40 23.16 -1.85
N ARG A 3 17.24 23.81 -1.78
CA ARG A 3 16.26 23.59 -0.70
C ARG A 3 15.63 22.21 -0.90
N LYS A 4 15.82 21.30 0.05
CA LYS A 4 15.05 20.05 0.13
C LYS A 4 13.63 20.41 0.55
N ILE A 5 12.70 20.39 -0.40
CA ILE A 5 11.27 20.51 -0.10
C ILE A 5 10.83 19.13 0.41
N ALA A 6 10.49 19.05 1.70
CA ALA A 6 9.85 17.86 2.26
C ALA A 6 8.34 17.98 1.99
N VAL A 7 7.83 17.17 1.08
CA VAL A 7 6.39 17.05 0.85
C VAL A 7 5.87 15.99 1.80
N THR A 8 5.04 16.39 2.75
CA THR A 8 4.31 15.46 3.62
C THR A 8 3.09 14.96 2.84
N LEU A 9 3.20 13.79 2.22
CA LEU A 9 2.07 13.11 1.60
C LEU A 9 1.29 12.38 2.68
N LEU A 10 0.03 12.79 2.86
CA LEU A 10 -0.90 12.13 3.77
C LEU A 10 -1.54 10.97 2.99
N ILE A 11 -0.99 9.77 3.17
CA ILE A 11 -1.43 8.58 2.45
C ILE A 11 -2.55 7.91 3.26
N GLY A 12 -3.77 7.90 2.72
CA GLY A 12 -4.89 7.20 3.35
C GLY A 12 -4.76 5.70 3.13
N ARG A 13 -4.58 4.92 4.20
CA ARG A 13 -4.61 3.45 4.11
C ARG A 13 -6.05 2.99 3.89
N VAL A 14 -6.38 2.56 2.66
CA VAL A 14 -7.76 2.19 2.29
C VAL A 14 -7.95 0.69 2.15
N TRP A 15 -6.97 -0.03 1.58
CA TRP A 15 -7.08 -1.48 1.41
C TRP A 15 -5.86 -2.21 1.95
N ASP A 16 -6.09 -3.15 2.84
CA ASP A 16 -5.10 -4.11 3.31
C ASP A 16 -5.03 -5.32 2.40
N ILE A 17 -3.86 -5.95 2.37
CA ILE A 17 -3.65 -7.19 1.61
C ILE A 17 -3.52 -8.35 2.60
N VAL A 18 -4.46 -9.30 2.54
CA VAL A 18 -4.42 -10.51 3.36
C VAL A 18 -3.15 -11.30 3.09
N GLY A 19 -2.43 -11.67 4.16
CA GLY A 19 -1.13 -12.35 4.08
C GLY A 19 0.07 -11.40 3.93
N PHE A 20 -0.16 -10.10 3.75
CA PHE A 20 0.88 -9.08 3.59
C PHE A 20 0.57 -7.84 4.45
N PRO A 21 0.71 -7.92 5.79
CA PRO A 21 0.30 -6.86 6.71
C PRO A 21 1.09 -5.55 6.53
N ASP A 22 2.31 -5.64 6.00
CA ASP A 22 3.17 -4.49 5.73
C ASP A 22 2.78 -3.75 4.45
N TYR A 23 1.82 -4.26 3.68
CA TYR A 23 1.44 -3.75 2.36
C TYR A 23 -0.03 -3.32 2.36
N PHE A 24 -0.30 -2.18 1.73
CA PHE A 24 -1.65 -1.63 1.64
C PHE A 24 -1.79 -0.75 0.40
N PHE A 25 -3.01 -0.65 -0.14
CA PHE A 25 -3.32 0.34 -1.16
C PHE A 25 -3.82 1.63 -0.54
N GLY A 26 -3.30 2.73 -1.08
CA GLY A 26 -3.76 4.08 -0.81
C GLY A 26 -5.11 4.38 -1.47
N ASP A 27 -5.67 5.54 -1.15
CA ASP A 27 -6.84 6.12 -1.84
C ASP A 27 -6.55 6.47 -3.31
N ASP A 28 -5.28 6.69 -3.63
CA ASP A 28 -4.76 6.89 -4.98
C ASP A 28 -4.63 5.60 -5.82
N ASN A 29 -5.06 4.45 -5.28
CA ASN A 29 -4.91 3.13 -5.88
C ASN A 29 -3.45 2.71 -6.13
N GLN A 30 -2.50 3.31 -5.42
CA GLN A 30 -1.11 2.89 -5.43
C GLN A 30 -0.82 1.95 -4.27
N LEU A 31 0.14 1.06 -4.47
CA LEU A 31 0.59 0.14 -3.44
C LEU A 31 1.68 0.80 -2.62
N TYR A 32 1.51 0.76 -1.31
CA TYR A 32 2.47 1.23 -0.33
C TYR A 32 2.91 0.08 0.56
N ARG A 33 4.08 0.24 1.17
CA ARG A 33 4.56 -0.65 2.21
C ARG A 33 5.25 0.09 3.34
N TYR A 34 5.20 -0.48 4.54
CA TYR A 34 6.08 -0.06 5.63
C TYR A 34 7.47 -0.66 5.44
N ASP A 35 8.51 0.15 5.63
CA ASP A 35 9.87 -0.35 5.79
C ASP A 35 10.15 -0.74 7.25
N SER A 36 11.32 -1.33 7.51
CA SER A 36 11.70 -1.78 8.86
C SER A 36 11.77 -0.67 9.91
N ARG A 37 11.75 0.60 9.49
CA ARG A 37 11.75 1.79 10.36
C ARG A 37 10.36 2.42 10.48
N GLY A 38 9.34 1.78 9.91
CA GLY A 38 7.97 2.28 9.88
C GLY A 38 7.73 3.38 8.84
N ALA A 39 8.69 3.68 7.96
CA ALA A 39 8.48 4.67 6.92
C ALA A 39 7.67 4.06 5.76
N ILE A 40 6.74 4.83 5.23
CA ILE A 40 5.92 4.42 4.08
C ILE A 40 6.74 4.58 2.81
N ARG A 41 6.79 3.53 2.00
CA ARG A 41 7.39 3.56 0.67
C ARG A 41 6.39 3.12 -0.37
N GLU A 42 6.34 3.89 -1.46
CA GLU A 42 5.60 3.49 -2.65
C GLU A 42 6.26 2.24 -3.26
N ASN A 43 5.43 1.25 -3.59
CA ASN A 43 5.82 0.08 -4.32
C ASN A 43 5.40 0.24 -5.78
N LYS A 44 6.39 0.30 -6.68
CA LYS A 44 6.15 0.57 -8.09
C LYS A 44 5.33 -0.55 -8.73
N ARG A 45 4.33 -0.16 -9.51
CA ARG A 45 3.63 -1.08 -10.42
C ARG A 45 4.62 -1.54 -11.50
N ILE A 46 4.66 -2.83 -11.74
CA ILE A 46 5.51 -3.46 -12.74
C ILE A 46 4.67 -4.23 -13.75
N VAL A 47 5.19 -4.34 -14.97
CA VAL A 47 4.58 -5.13 -16.05
C VAL A 47 5.50 -6.29 -16.36
N VAL A 48 4.97 -7.50 -16.27
CA VAL A 48 5.68 -8.73 -16.66
C VAL A 48 4.94 -9.33 -17.85
N GLY A 49 5.56 -9.30 -19.03
CA GLY A 49 4.89 -9.59 -20.30
C GLY A 49 3.78 -8.57 -20.59
N TYR A 50 2.53 -9.00 -20.49
CA TYR A 50 1.33 -8.17 -20.66
C TYR A 50 0.55 -7.96 -19.35
N THR A 51 1.04 -8.51 -18.23
CA THR A 51 0.33 -8.52 -16.96
C THR A 51 0.85 -7.42 -16.05
N GLN A 52 -0.04 -6.54 -15.61
CA GLN A 52 0.26 -5.54 -14.59
C GLN A 52 0.17 -6.14 -13.18
N GLY A 53 1.08 -5.73 -12.30
CA GLY A 53 1.10 -6.19 -10.93
C GLY A 53 2.14 -5.50 -10.07
N TYR A 54 2.42 -6.08 -8.91
CA TYR A 54 3.36 -5.56 -7.94
C TYR A 54 4.28 -6.67 -7.43
N SER A 55 5.47 -6.27 -6.98
CA SER A 55 6.38 -7.18 -6.28
C SER A 55 6.12 -7.11 -4.78
N LEU A 56 5.59 -8.19 -4.20
CA LEU A 56 5.38 -8.32 -2.76
C LEU A 56 6.38 -9.36 -2.24
N LYS A 57 7.22 -8.96 -1.27
CA LYS A 57 8.28 -9.82 -0.70
C LYS A 57 9.15 -10.53 -1.76
N GLY A 58 9.43 -9.86 -2.88
CA GLY A 58 10.27 -10.38 -3.96
C GLY A 58 9.55 -11.29 -4.96
N ARG A 59 8.24 -11.52 -4.81
CA ARG A 59 7.43 -12.27 -5.77
C ARG A 59 6.46 -11.36 -6.48
N PHE A 60 6.32 -11.56 -7.80
CA PHE A 60 5.32 -10.85 -8.60
C PHE A 60 3.92 -11.40 -8.34
N TYR A 61 2.97 -10.49 -8.09
CA TYR A 61 1.54 -10.76 -8.04
C TYR A 61 0.81 -9.84 -9.01
N SER A 62 0.00 -10.43 -9.88
CA SER A 62 -0.84 -9.65 -10.79
C SER A 62 -1.95 -8.92 -10.02
N LEU A 63 -2.50 -7.87 -10.62
CA LEU A 63 -3.66 -7.19 -10.05
C LEU A 63 -4.83 -8.15 -9.82
N SER A 64 -5.06 -9.09 -10.74
CA SER A 64 -6.10 -10.12 -10.61
C SER A 64 -5.89 -11.06 -9.42
N GLN A 65 -4.63 -11.34 -9.06
CA GLN A 65 -4.29 -12.14 -7.88
C GLN A 65 -4.40 -11.34 -6.57
N LEU A 66 -4.11 -10.03 -6.61
CA LEU A 66 -4.18 -9.17 -5.44
C LEU A 66 -5.61 -8.79 -5.06
N ARG A 67 -6.48 -8.51 -6.05
CA ARG A 67 -7.88 -8.13 -5.85
C ARG A 67 -8.65 -8.98 -4.83
N PRO A 68 -8.65 -10.33 -4.88
CA PRO A 68 -9.35 -11.16 -3.91
C PRO A 68 -8.74 -11.12 -2.50
N LEU A 69 -7.48 -10.69 -2.37
CA LEU A 69 -6.80 -10.52 -1.09
C LEU A 69 -7.04 -9.15 -0.47
N LEU A 70 -7.68 -8.22 -1.19
CA LEU A 70 -7.94 -6.88 -0.69
C LEU A 70 -9.05 -6.92 0.35
N ARG A 71 -8.75 -6.34 1.51
CA ARG A 71 -9.71 -6.09 2.58
C ARG A 71 -9.75 -4.61 2.82
N ARG A 72 -10.96 -4.05 2.87
CA ARG A 72 -11.10 -2.63 3.19
C ARG A 72 -10.54 -2.42 4.58
N HIS A 73 -9.57 -1.50 4.70
CA HIS A 73 -9.06 -1.10 5.99
C HIS A 73 -10.24 -0.48 6.74
N GLY A 74 -10.66 -1.16 7.81
CA GLY A 74 -11.67 -0.60 8.71
C GLY A 74 -11.05 0.62 9.35
N VAL A 75 -11.60 1.80 9.07
CA VAL A 75 -11.45 2.91 10.00
C VAL A 75 -12.02 2.37 11.30
N THR A 76 -11.15 2.03 12.26
CA THR A 76 -11.57 1.60 13.58
C THR A 76 -12.59 2.61 14.04
N ALA A 77 -13.83 2.15 14.18
CA ALA A 77 -14.92 2.94 14.71
C ALA A 77 -14.40 3.59 16.01
N GLN A 78 -14.68 4.88 16.14
CA GLN A 78 -14.64 5.61 17.40
C GLN A 78 -14.89 4.68 18.59
N PRO A 79 -14.11 4.76 19.68
CA PRO A 79 -14.64 4.34 20.97
C PRO A 79 -15.78 5.30 21.31
N GLU A 80 -16.99 4.96 20.88
CA GLU A 80 -18.23 5.52 21.41
C GLU A 80 -18.37 5.01 22.84
N GLY A 81 -18.26 5.92 23.82
CA GLY A 81 -18.88 5.75 25.13
C GLY A 81 -17.92 5.56 26.30
N LEU A 82 -17.67 6.65 27.01
CA LEU A 82 -17.61 6.68 28.48
C LEU A 82 -18.22 7.98 28.99
#